data_AF-A0A258KIB8-F1
#
_entry.id   AF-A0A258KIB8-F1
#
_cell.length_a   1.000
_cell.length_b   1.000
_cell.length_c   1.000
_cell.angle_alpha   90.00
_cell.angle_beta   90.00
_cell.angle_gamma   90.00
#
_symmetry.space_group_name_H-M   'P 1'
#
loop_
_entity.id
_entity.type
_entity.pdbx_description
1 polymer ?
#
loop_
_entity_poly.entity_id
_entity_poly.type
_entity_poly.pdbx_seq_one_letter_code
_entity_poly.pdbx_strand_id
1 'polypeptide(L)'
;MYIRDLIGQNFGNIPTSQQREVFVMLEKFLSSVTEDECFILKGYAGTGKTTLISALVKVLPKMKLKSVLLAPTGRAAKVISNYSGRKAFTIHKKIYRKKVAASPEMNFVLGDNIMENTLFIVDEASMISDQVHDYSRQSLLQDLISYVYNSKNCKLMLVGDTAQLPPVGSAISPALNEQFVSDQFRLKVFTYELTDVVRQEKESGVLFNATQLRELVRKGEEVFPKFKIRGYKDIFRMTGERLVEGLNYAYDKYGMENTIVICRSNKNANAYNQNIRNRILFREEELSGGDHIMVVRNNYFWLKPEDNSGDFIANGDIARIRKVRRIEEQYGFRFAELVIELLDYPDEEPLSCKVKLDTLYSETPSLSNADNKRFYEAVLQDYMHIENKKFRMEELKKDPYYNALQIKFAFAVTCHKAQGGQWPAVF
;
A
#
# COMPACT_ATOMS: atom_id res chain seq x y z
N MET A 1 -27.56 22.61 12.90
CA MET A 1 -26.21 22.41 13.48
C MET A 1 -25.24 22.32 12.33
N TYR A 2 -24.19 23.15 12.32
CA TYR A 2 -23.25 23.19 11.19
C TYR A 2 -22.40 21.91 11.14
N ILE A 3 -21.99 21.48 9.95
CA ILE A 3 -21.22 20.24 9.75
C ILE A 3 -19.86 20.36 10.42
N ARG A 4 -19.23 21.54 10.33
CA ARG A 4 -17.96 21.84 11.00
C ARG A 4 -18.02 21.60 12.51
N ASP A 5 -19.15 21.90 13.16
CA ASP A 5 -19.32 21.73 14.60
C ASP A 5 -19.42 20.24 14.95
N LEU A 6 -20.12 19.46 14.11
CA LEU A 6 -20.22 18.01 14.24
C LEU A 6 -18.85 17.34 14.07
N ILE A 7 -18.03 17.79 13.10
CA ILE A 7 -16.67 17.29 12.93
C ILE A 7 -15.85 17.60 14.18
N GLY A 8 -15.89 18.85 14.67
CA GLY A 8 -15.20 19.26 15.89
C GLY A 8 -15.57 18.43 17.11
N GLN A 9 -16.85 18.12 17.31
CA GLN A 9 -17.32 17.26 18.41
C GLN A 9 -16.84 15.80 18.30
N ASN A 10 -16.67 15.30 17.08
CA ASN A 10 -16.22 13.92 16.84
C ASN A 10 -14.69 13.79 16.68
N PHE A 11 -13.96 14.91 16.72
CA PHE A 11 -12.50 14.94 16.58
C PHE A 11 -11.77 14.36 17.79
N GLY A 12 -12.40 14.35 18.97
CA GLY A 12 -11.88 13.75 20.20
C GLY A 12 -10.80 14.58 20.92
N ASN A 13 -10.05 15.42 20.19
CA ASN A 13 -9.05 16.34 20.72
C ASN A 13 -9.46 17.81 20.48
N ILE A 14 -8.77 18.76 21.10
CA ILE A 14 -8.91 20.19 20.79
C ILE A 14 -8.26 20.44 19.42
N PRO A 15 -9.02 20.81 18.37
CA PRO A 15 -8.48 21.01 17.04
C PRO A 15 -7.62 22.28 16.97
N THR A 16 -6.53 22.23 16.19
CA THR A 16 -5.68 23.39 15.86
C THR A 16 -6.45 24.40 15.00
N SER A 17 -5.91 25.60 14.82
CA SER A 17 -6.49 26.62 13.92
C SER A 17 -6.63 26.07 12.50
N GLN A 18 -5.56 25.46 11.96
CA GLN A 18 -5.57 24.87 10.63
C GLN A 18 -6.62 23.75 10.49
N GLN A 19 -6.75 22.88 11.50
CA GLN A 19 -7.77 21.82 11.48
C GLN A 19 -9.19 22.40 11.45
N ARG A 20 -9.46 23.49 12.17
CA ARG A 20 -10.76 24.18 12.12
C ARG A 20 -11.03 24.80 10.76
N GLU A 21 -10.02 25.37 10.11
CA GLU A 21 -10.14 25.88 8.73
C GLU A 21 -10.48 24.75 7.76
N VAL A 22 -9.84 23.58 7.90
CA VAL A 22 -10.21 22.38 7.12
C VAL A 22 -11.66 21.97 7.36
N PHE A 23 -12.17 22.05 8.60
CA PHE A 23 -13.58 21.73 8.87
C PHE A 23 -14.54 22.66 8.13
N VAL A 24 -14.22 23.94 8.03
CA VAL A 24 -15.00 24.92 7.26
C VAL A 24 -14.93 24.60 5.76
N MET A 25 -13.76 24.23 5.24
CA MET A 25 -13.60 23.88 3.83
C MET A 25 -14.33 22.58 3.47
N LEU A 26 -14.27 21.57 4.35
CA LEU A 26 -15.01 20.32 4.21
C LEU A 26 -16.52 20.55 4.24
N GLU A 27 -17.03 21.41 5.12
CA GLU A 27 -18.44 21.78 5.11
C GLU A 27 -18.86 22.34 3.74
N LYS A 28 -18.08 23.27 3.17
CA LYS A 28 -18.35 23.80 1.83
C LYS A 28 -18.33 22.72 0.74
N PHE A 29 -17.32 21.85 0.75
CA PHE A 29 -17.16 20.77 -0.22
C PHE A 29 -18.28 19.73 -0.14
N LEU A 30 -18.66 19.32 1.07
CA LEU A 30 -19.68 18.28 1.29
C LEU A 30 -21.11 18.80 1.08
N SER A 31 -21.35 20.10 1.28
CA SER A 31 -22.64 20.75 1.00
C SER A 31 -22.80 21.20 -0.46
N SER A 32 -21.73 21.12 -1.27
CA SER A 32 -21.78 21.52 -2.67
C SER A 32 -22.58 20.54 -3.52
N VAL A 33 -23.40 21.07 -4.43
CA VAL A 33 -24.30 20.30 -5.32
C VAL A 33 -23.58 19.88 -6.61
N THR A 34 -22.41 20.46 -6.91
CA THR A 34 -21.61 20.08 -8.08
C THR A 34 -20.93 18.73 -7.86
N GLU A 35 -20.95 17.89 -8.90
CA GLU A 35 -20.37 16.54 -8.86
C GLU A 35 -18.89 16.52 -9.23
N ASP A 36 -18.39 17.49 -10.01
CA ASP A 36 -17.01 17.56 -10.49
C ASP A 36 -16.06 18.27 -9.50
N GLU A 37 -16.04 17.82 -8.25
CA GLU A 37 -15.21 18.40 -7.18
C GLU A 37 -14.33 17.37 -6.49
N CYS A 38 -13.05 17.72 -6.28
CA CYS A 38 -12.08 16.90 -5.54
C CYS A 38 -11.55 17.68 -4.33
N PHE A 39 -11.40 17.03 -3.18
CA PHE A 39 -10.73 17.60 -2.01
C PHE A 39 -9.34 16.98 -1.81
N ILE A 40 -8.28 17.77 -1.86
CA ILE A 40 -6.91 17.34 -1.60
C ILE A 40 -6.46 17.85 -0.22
N LEU A 41 -6.38 16.95 0.75
CA LEU A 41 -5.83 17.23 2.08
C LEU A 41 -4.38 16.78 2.15
N LYS A 42 -3.46 17.75 2.18
CA LYS A 42 -2.05 17.50 2.40
C LYS A 42 -1.75 17.66 3.89
N GLY A 43 -0.75 16.95 4.36
CA GLY A 43 -0.15 17.30 5.63
C GLY A 43 0.88 16.29 6.08
N TYR A 44 1.73 16.74 6.98
CA TYR A 44 2.83 15.94 7.48
C TYR A 44 2.37 14.85 8.46
N ALA A 45 3.22 13.88 8.77
CA ALA A 45 2.99 12.99 9.91
C ALA A 45 2.82 13.85 11.18
N GLY A 46 1.84 13.51 12.00
CA GLY A 46 1.53 14.21 13.24
C GLY A 46 0.71 15.49 13.14
N THR A 47 0.11 15.77 11.98
CA THR A 47 -0.80 16.92 11.80
C THR A 47 -2.28 16.55 12.04
N GLY A 48 -2.57 15.29 12.38
CA GLY A 48 -3.90 14.82 12.72
C GLY A 48 -4.79 14.44 11.53
N LYS A 49 -4.23 14.16 10.34
CA LYS A 49 -4.97 13.72 9.14
C LYS A 49 -5.87 12.50 9.42
N THR A 50 -5.32 11.45 10.03
CA THR A 50 -6.06 10.22 10.32
C THR A 50 -7.16 10.44 11.36
N THR A 51 -6.92 11.30 12.36
CA THR A 51 -7.94 11.74 13.33
C THR A 51 -9.07 12.50 12.63
N LEU A 52 -8.74 13.37 11.68
CA LEU A 52 -9.70 14.12 10.88
C LEU A 52 -10.56 13.19 10.02
N ILE A 53 -9.95 12.24 9.32
CA ILE A 53 -10.69 11.22 8.54
C ILE A 53 -11.64 10.45 9.47
N SER A 54 -11.15 10.00 10.63
CA SER A 54 -11.96 9.24 11.59
C SER A 54 -13.16 10.02 12.11
N ALA A 55 -12.97 11.32 12.38
CA ALA A 55 -14.06 12.22 12.78
C ALA A 55 -15.06 12.44 11.65
N LEU A 56 -14.58 12.71 10.43
CA LEU A 56 -15.39 12.92 9.24
C LEU A 56 -16.27 11.70 8.95
N VAL A 57 -15.68 10.50 8.97
CA VAL A 57 -16.37 9.23 8.72
C VAL A 57 -17.55 9.01 9.68
N LYS A 58 -17.43 9.43 10.95
CA LYS A 58 -18.51 9.37 11.95
C LYS A 58 -19.63 10.39 11.67
N VAL A 59 -19.31 11.53 11.03
CA VAL A 59 -20.26 12.61 10.75
C VAL A 59 -21.04 12.39 9.45
N LEU A 60 -20.43 11.79 8.42
CA LEU A 60 -21.06 11.59 7.10
C LEU A 60 -22.48 10.99 7.13
N PRO A 61 -22.81 9.98 7.97
CA PRO A 61 -24.18 9.45 8.05
C PRO A 61 -25.23 10.50 8.44
N LYS A 62 -24.86 11.52 9.22
CA LYS A 62 -25.76 12.64 9.58
C LYS A 62 -26.10 13.51 8.37
N MET A 63 -25.29 13.46 7.32
CA MET A 63 -25.52 14.11 6.04
C MET A 63 -26.16 13.17 5.00
N LYS A 64 -26.57 11.97 5.40
CA LYS A 64 -27.00 10.90 4.48
C LYS A 64 -25.93 10.52 3.45
N LEU A 65 -24.65 10.78 3.76
CA LEU A 65 -23.50 10.37 2.95
C LEU A 65 -22.90 9.07 3.51
N LYS A 66 -22.54 8.16 2.61
CA LYS A 66 -21.74 6.98 2.90
C LYS A 66 -20.26 7.31 2.76
N SER A 67 -19.39 6.49 3.36
CA SER A 67 -17.94 6.59 3.19
C SER A 67 -17.38 5.32 2.58
N VAL A 68 -16.46 5.44 1.63
CA VAL A 68 -15.60 4.34 1.18
C VAL A 68 -14.17 4.75 1.45
N LEU A 69 -13.47 3.94 2.26
CA LEU A 69 -12.07 4.18 2.61
C LEU A 69 -11.17 3.34 1.71
N LEU A 70 -10.21 4.00 1.08
CA LEU A 70 -9.28 3.40 0.14
C LEU A 70 -7.83 3.75 0.49
N ALA A 71 -6.91 2.88 0.10
CA ALA A 71 -5.49 3.17 0.11
C ALA A 71 -4.77 2.46 -1.07
N PRO A 72 -3.57 2.89 -1.47
CA PRO A 72 -2.81 2.24 -2.54
C PRO A 72 -2.33 0.82 -2.20
N THR A 73 -2.06 0.53 -0.92
CA THR A 73 -1.50 -0.75 -0.45
C THR A 73 -2.40 -1.40 0.61
N GLY A 74 -2.32 -2.73 0.73
CA GLY A 74 -3.07 -3.49 1.75
C GLY A 74 -2.75 -3.03 3.17
N ARG A 75 -1.46 -2.78 3.44
CA ARG A 75 -1.00 -2.27 4.74
C ARG A 75 -1.60 -0.90 5.10
N ALA A 76 -1.58 0.05 4.17
CA ALA A 76 -2.18 1.36 4.40
C ALA A 76 -3.71 1.26 4.62
N ALA A 77 -4.37 0.37 3.87
CA ALA A 77 -5.79 0.08 4.07
C ALA A 77 -6.06 -0.52 5.47
N LYS A 78 -5.21 -1.41 5.96
CA LYS A 78 -5.30 -1.96 7.32
C LYS A 78 -5.12 -0.88 8.39
N VAL A 79 -4.14 -0.01 8.23
CA VAL A 79 -3.87 1.12 9.14
C VAL A 79 -5.10 2.03 9.23
N ILE A 80 -5.60 2.56 8.12
CA ILE A 80 -6.78 3.44 8.13
C ILE A 80 -8.04 2.72 8.64
N SER A 81 -8.17 1.41 8.39
CA SER A 81 -9.29 0.62 8.93
C SER A 81 -9.29 0.62 10.45
N ASN A 82 -8.13 0.40 11.07
CA ASN A 82 -7.98 0.36 12.52
C ASN A 82 -8.31 1.71 13.16
N TYR A 83 -7.81 2.83 12.62
CA TYR A 83 -8.06 4.15 13.19
C TYR A 83 -9.51 4.63 12.98
N SER A 84 -10.07 4.38 11.81
CA SER A 84 -11.44 4.85 11.49
C SER A 84 -12.54 3.97 12.06
N GLY A 85 -12.22 2.73 12.46
CA GLY A 85 -13.19 1.71 12.85
C GLY A 85 -14.09 1.27 11.70
N ARG A 86 -13.70 1.51 10.44
CA ARG A 86 -14.43 1.08 9.24
C ARG A 86 -13.51 0.31 8.30
N LYS A 87 -14.02 -0.75 7.69
CA LYS A 87 -13.26 -1.54 6.70
C LYS A 87 -12.86 -0.65 5.52
N ALA A 88 -11.57 -0.59 5.24
CA ALA A 88 -10.98 0.03 4.07
C ALA A 88 -10.44 -1.04 3.12
N PHE A 89 -10.26 -0.66 1.85
CA PHE A 89 -9.82 -1.56 0.80
C PHE A 89 -8.67 -0.93 0.02
N THR A 90 -7.92 -1.76 -0.71
CA THR A 90 -7.03 -1.19 -1.71
C THR A 90 -7.84 -0.56 -2.84
N ILE A 91 -7.31 0.48 -3.49
CA ILE A 91 -7.95 1.10 -4.66
C ILE A 91 -8.25 0.00 -5.70
N HIS A 92 -7.26 -0.84 -5.99
CA HIS A 92 -7.38 -1.96 -6.92
C HIS A 92 -8.53 -2.91 -6.58
N LYS A 93 -8.65 -3.33 -5.31
CA LYS A 93 -9.72 -4.22 -4.86
C LYS A 93 -11.10 -3.57 -4.99
N LYS A 94 -11.20 -2.24 -4.87
CA LYS A 94 -12.48 -1.55 -4.97
C LYS A 94 -12.93 -1.33 -6.41
N ILE A 95 -12.02 -0.87 -7.28
CA ILE A 95 -12.41 -0.33 -8.58
C ILE A 95 -12.38 -1.36 -9.70
N TYR A 96 -11.60 -2.44 -9.57
CA TYR A 96 -11.52 -3.45 -10.62
C TYR A 96 -12.38 -4.67 -10.32
N ARG A 97 -12.94 -5.26 -11.39
CA ARG A 97 -13.64 -6.54 -11.33
C ARG A 97 -13.09 -7.50 -12.37
N LYS A 98 -13.17 -8.80 -12.06
CA LYS A 98 -12.89 -9.84 -13.05
C LYS A 98 -14.00 -9.83 -14.10
N LYS A 99 -13.65 -9.70 -15.37
CA LYS A 99 -14.62 -9.81 -16.46
C LYS A 99 -15.16 -11.24 -16.52
N VAL A 100 -16.42 -11.43 -16.10
CA VAL A 100 -17.11 -12.71 -16.24
C VAL A 100 -17.62 -12.80 -17.67
N ALA A 101 -17.26 -13.90 -18.36
CA ALA A 101 -17.65 -14.29 -19.70
C ALA A 101 -16.93 -13.60 -20.90
N ALA A 102 -16.33 -14.47 -21.73
CA ALA A 102 -16.04 -14.34 -23.17
C ALA A 102 -14.68 -13.78 -23.66
N SER A 103 -13.76 -13.28 -22.83
CA SER A 103 -12.42 -12.88 -23.31
C SER A 103 -11.28 -13.68 -22.66
N PRO A 104 -10.32 -14.22 -23.44
CA PRO A 104 -9.15 -14.97 -22.94
C PRO A 104 -8.17 -14.11 -22.15
N GLU A 105 -8.38 -12.80 -22.10
CA GLU A 105 -7.62 -11.89 -21.27
C GLU A 105 -8.29 -11.83 -19.89
N MET A 106 -7.64 -12.32 -18.82
CA MET A 106 -7.89 -11.87 -17.45
C MET A 106 -7.54 -10.37 -17.35
N ASN A 107 -8.28 -9.55 -18.08
CA ASN A 107 -8.27 -8.12 -17.89
C ASN A 107 -9.24 -7.88 -16.75
N PHE A 108 -8.67 -7.54 -15.60
CA PHE A 108 -9.39 -6.73 -14.65
C PHE A 108 -9.86 -5.50 -15.42
N VAL A 109 -11.17 -5.34 -15.49
CA VAL A 109 -11.78 -4.15 -16.08
C VAL A 109 -12.21 -3.26 -14.94
N LEU A 110 -12.27 -1.96 -15.23
CA LEU A 110 -12.94 -1.04 -14.33
C LEU A 110 -14.37 -1.56 -14.10
N GLY A 111 -14.71 -1.78 -12.84
CA GLY A 111 -16.04 -2.20 -12.44
C GLY A 111 -16.99 -1.00 -12.43
N ASP A 112 -18.29 -1.27 -12.50
CA ASP A 112 -19.28 -0.21 -12.38
C ASP A 112 -19.40 0.27 -10.92
N ASN A 113 -19.41 1.59 -10.74
CA ASN A 113 -19.73 2.20 -9.45
C ASN A 113 -21.25 2.34 -9.29
N ILE A 114 -21.83 1.44 -8.49
CA ILE A 114 -23.28 1.43 -8.16
C ILE A 114 -23.62 2.29 -6.94
N MET A 115 -22.63 2.94 -6.31
CA MET A 115 -22.83 3.71 -5.08
C MET A 115 -23.49 5.06 -5.38
N GLU A 116 -24.23 5.57 -4.40
CA GLU A 116 -24.88 6.89 -4.46
C GLU A 116 -24.61 7.61 -3.15
N ASN A 117 -24.56 8.94 -3.17
CA ASN A 117 -24.36 9.77 -1.98
C ASN A 117 -23.14 9.30 -1.16
N THR A 118 -21.97 9.19 -1.80
CA THR A 118 -20.80 8.52 -1.22
C THR A 118 -19.54 9.37 -1.34
N LEU A 119 -18.84 9.55 -0.22
CA LEU A 119 -17.49 10.12 -0.21
C LEU A 119 -16.45 8.99 -0.27
N PHE A 120 -15.65 8.98 -1.33
CA PHE A 120 -14.46 8.13 -1.45
C PHE A 120 -13.27 8.88 -0.85
N ILE A 121 -12.67 8.32 0.20
CA ILE A 121 -11.50 8.88 0.88
C ILE A 121 -10.32 7.97 0.58
N VAL A 122 -9.28 8.51 -0.05
CA VAL A 122 -8.06 7.79 -0.38
C VAL A 122 -6.92 8.32 0.47
N ASP A 123 -6.44 7.51 1.40
CA ASP A 123 -5.27 7.84 2.23
C ASP A 123 -3.98 7.35 1.56
N GLU A 124 -2.84 7.91 1.96
CA GLU A 124 -1.53 7.68 1.32
C GLU A 124 -1.54 7.96 -0.20
N ALA A 125 -2.31 8.96 -0.64
CA ALA A 125 -2.44 9.33 -2.06
C ALA A 125 -1.10 9.76 -2.69
N SER A 126 -0.10 10.10 -1.87
CA SER A 126 1.30 10.32 -2.28
C SER A 126 1.83 9.19 -3.18
N MET A 127 1.41 7.94 -2.92
CA MET A 127 1.89 6.73 -3.60
C MET A 127 1.16 6.43 -4.91
N ILE A 128 0.10 7.17 -5.27
CA ILE A 128 -0.68 6.91 -6.48
C ILE A 128 0.07 7.43 -7.70
N SER A 129 0.52 6.52 -8.55
CA SER A 129 1.19 6.85 -9.80
C SER A 129 0.19 7.18 -10.91
N ASP A 130 0.59 8.08 -11.81
CA ASP A 130 -0.08 8.29 -13.10
C ASP A 130 0.49 7.40 -14.23
N GLN A 131 1.32 6.40 -13.88
CA GLN A 131 1.86 5.46 -14.86
C GLN A 131 0.88 4.32 -15.15
N VAL A 132 0.88 3.85 -16.40
CA VAL A 132 0.13 2.68 -16.85
C VAL A 132 0.80 1.43 -16.29
N HIS A 133 0.04 0.60 -15.57
CA HIS A 133 0.54 -0.68 -15.01
C HIS A 133 0.16 -1.85 -15.91
N ASP A 134 0.89 -2.97 -15.76
CA ASP A 134 0.94 -4.21 -16.56
C ASP A 134 -0.34 -4.73 -17.26
N TYR A 135 -1.54 -4.27 -16.88
CA TYR A 135 -2.83 -4.77 -17.38
C TYR A 135 -3.88 -3.69 -17.68
N SER A 136 -3.65 -2.41 -17.32
CA SER A 136 -4.59 -1.32 -17.60
C SER A 136 -4.17 -0.54 -18.85
N ARG A 137 -5.13 0.07 -19.56
CA ARG A 137 -4.82 1.03 -20.64
C ARG A 137 -4.59 2.44 -20.12
N GLN A 138 -4.93 2.68 -18.84
CA GLN A 138 -4.94 3.97 -18.16
C GLN A 138 -4.19 3.87 -16.83
N SER A 139 -3.86 5.01 -16.24
CA SER A 139 -3.24 5.05 -14.93
C SER A 139 -4.24 4.71 -13.81
N LEU A 140 -3.72 4.30 -12.65
CA LEU A 140 -4.55 4.01 -11.48
C LEU A 140 -5.36 5.25 -11.02
N LEU A 141 -4.79 6.45 -11.16
CA LEU A 141 -5.45 7.70 -10.82
C LEU A 141 -6.63 7.99 -11.77
N GLN A 142 -6.42 7.80 -13.08
CA GLN A 142 -7.47 7.96 -14.08
C GLN A 142 -8.61 6.97 -13.86
N ASP A 143 -8.28 5.70 -13.61
CA ASP A 143 -9.27 4.65 -13.34
C ASP A 143 -10.06 4.94 -12.06
N LEU A 144 -9.38 5.40 -10.99
CA LEU A 144 -10.03 5.81 -9.74
C LEU A 144 -11.02 6.95 -9.96
N ILE A 145 -10.62 8.01 -10.66
CA ILE A 145 -11.47 9.18 -10.91
C ILE A 145 -12.67 8.77 -11.76
N SER A 146 -12.44 8.01 -12.84
CA SER A 146 -13.50 7.51 -13.73
C SER A 146 -14.48 6.58 -13.01
N TYR A 147 -14.01 5.82 -12.00
CA TYR A 147 -14.87 4.99 -11.16
C TYR A 147 -15.72 5.83 -10.19
N VAL A 148 -15.12 6.84 -9.54
CA VAL A 148 -15.79 7.60 -8.48
C VAL A 148 -16.94 8.44 -9.04
N TYR A 149 -16.72 9.20 -10.11
CA TYR A 149 -17.74 10.11 -10.63
C TYR A 149 -18.71 9.38 -11.56
N ASN A 150 -19.89 9.06 -11.04
CA ASN A 150 -20.92 8.24 -11.69
C ASN A 150 -22.28 8.94 -11.80
N SER A 151 -22.33 10.27 -11.64
CA SER A 151 -23.55 11.09 -11.63
C SER A 151 -24.58 10.76 -10.55
N LYS A 152 -24.14 10.19 -9.42
CA LYS A 152 -24.99 9.81 -8.29
C LYS A 152 -24.52 10.46 -6.98
N ASN A 153 -24.05 11.71 -7.05
CA ASN A 153 -23.52 12.45 -5.91
C ASN A 153 -22.38 11.69 -5.18
N CYS A 154 -21.40 11.24 -5.96
CA CYS A 154 -20.16 10.68 -5.43
C CYS A 154 -19.07 11.74 -5.44
N LYS A 155 -18.29 11.82 -4.36
CA LYS A 155 -17.23 12.82 -4.17
C LYS A 155 -15.90 12.13 -3.86
N LEU A 156 -14.79 12.77 -4.21
CA LEU A 156 -13.44 12.26 -3.96
C LEU A 156 -12.67 13.15 -2.98
N MET A 157 -12.05 12.54 -1.98
CA MET A 157 -11.07 13.16 -1.11
C MET A 157 -9.74 12.39 -1.17
N LEU A 158 -8.67 13.07 -1.58
CA LEU A 158 -7.31 12.55 -1.64
C LEU A 158 -6.53 13.08 -0.42
N VAL A 159 -5.92 12.19 0.35
CA VAL A 159 -5.19 12.53 1.58
C VAL A 159 -3.78 11.96 1.50
N GLY A 160 -2.78 12.77 1.84
CA GLY A 160 -1.40 12.29 1.84
C GLY A 160 -0.39 13.28 2.39
N ASP A 161 0.87 12.86 2.39
CA ASP A 161 2.03 13.66 2.83
C ASP A 161 2.92 13.95 1.61
N THR A 162 3.15 15.22 1.31
CA THR A 162 3.97 15.69 0.18
C THR A 162 5.46 15.48 0.40
N ALA A 163 5.91 15.29 1.64
CA ALA A 163 7.31 15.03 1.99
C ALA A 163 7.64 13.53 1.99
N GLN A 164 6.68 12.66 1.69
CA GLN A 164 6.94 11.25 1.44
C GLN A 164 7.61 11.04 0.08
N LEU A 165 8.18 9.85 -0.11
CA LEU A 165 8.72 9.46 -1.41
C LEU A 165 7.59 9.44 -2.44
N PRO A 166 7.78 10.09 -3.61
CA PRO A 166 6.81 10.04 -4.70
C PRO A 166 6.71 8.61 -5.26
N PRO A 167 5.73 8.34 -6.14
CA PRO A 167 5.65 7.07 -6.83
C PRO A 167 6.97 6.76 -7.55
N VAL A 168 7.37 5.49 -7.55
CA VAL A 168 8.65 5.05 -8.13
C VAL A 168 8.76 5.53 -9.58
N GLY A 169 9.86 6.20 -9.93
CA GLY A 169 10.09 6.75 -11.26
C GLY A 169 9.41 8.10 -11.53
N SER A 170 8.79 8.72 -10.53
CA SER A 170 8.24 10.07 -10.59
C SER A 170 8.99 11.02 -9.66
N ALA A 171 9.08 12.29 -10.05
CA ALA A 171 9.63 13.36 -9.20
C ALA A 171 8.57 14.00 -8.29
N ILE A 172 7.29 13.85 -8.63
CA ILE A 172 6.14 14.43 -7.90
C ILE A 172 5.06 13.38 -7.65
N SER A 173 4.14 13.65 -6.72
CA SER A 173 2.91 12.89 -6.58
C SER A 173 1.78 13.54 -7.39
N PRO A 174 1.33 12.94 -8.51
CA PRO A 174 0.29 13.53 -9.35
C PRO A 174 -1.05 13.69 -8.63
N ALA A 175 -1.41 12.72 -7.77
CA ALA A 175 -2.66 12.74 -7.01
C ALA A 175 -2.73 13.85 -5.95
N LEU A 176 -1.59 14.34 -5.47
CA LEU A 176 -1.53 15.47 -4.53
C LEU A 176 -1.22 16.82 -5.23
N ASN A 177 -1.08 16.84 -6.55
CA ASN A 177 -0.83 18.06 -7.31
C ASN A 177 -2.16 18.67 -7.77
N GLU A 178 -2.52 19.81 -7.19
CA GLU A 178 -3.79 20.52 -7.49
C GLU A 178 -3.92 20.87 -8.97
N GLN A 179 -2.87 21.47 -9.56
CA GLN A 179 -2.87 21.88 -10.96
C GLN A 179 -3.04 20.68 -11.88
N PHE A 180 -2.31 19.59 -11.62
CA PHE A 180 -2.43 18.36 -12.38
C PHE A 180 -3.85 17.78 -12.31
N VAL A 181 -4.44 17.68 -11.11
CA VAL A 181 -5.78 17.11 -10.93
C VAL A 181 -6.84 18.01 -11.59
N SER A 182 -6.71 19.33 -11.45
CA SER A 182 -7.61 20.30 -12.06
C SER A 182 -7.55 20.24 -13.59
N ASP A 183 -6.36 20.31 -14.18
CA ASP A 183 -6.20 20.41 -15.64
C ASP A 183 -6.52 19.10 -16.35
N GLN A 184 -6.03 17.98 -15.80
CA GLN A 184 -6.16 16.68 -16.46
C GLN A 184 -7.58 16.12 -16.37
N PHE A 185 -8.26 16.32 -15.23
CA PHE A 185 -9.57 15.72 -14.97
C PHE A 185 -10.71 16.74 -14.98
N ARG A 186 -10.41 18.04 -15.18
CA ARG A 186 -11.39 19.15 -15.21
C ARG A 186 -12.22 19.25 -13.92
N LEU A 187 -11.62 18.89 -12.80
CA LEU A 187 -12.25 18.92 -11.49
C LEU A 187 -11.97 20.25 -10.81
N LYS A 188 -12.97 20.80 -10.13
CA LYS A 188 -12.74 21.90 -9.19
C LYS A 188 -12.10 21.33 -7.92
N VAL A 189 -10.87 21.76 -7.64
CA VAL A 189 -10.08 21.24 -6.52
C VAL A 189 -10.19 22.15 -5.30
N PHE A 190 -10.53 21.57 -4.15
CA PHE A 190 -10.36 22.17 -2.84
C PHE A 190 -9.05 21.63 -2.26
N THR A 191 -8.07 22.48 -1.96
CA THR A 191 -6.82 22.02 -1.34
C THR A 191 -6.53 22.70 -0.02
N TYR A 192 -5.97 21.95 0.93
CA TYR A 192 -5.43 22.49 2.16
C TYR A 192 -4.20 21.68 2.60
N GLU A 193 -3.18 22.35 3.12
CA GLU A 193 -1.97 21.72 3.68
C GLU A 193 -1.85 21.97 5.19
N LEU A 194 -2.00 20.90 5.97
CA LEU A 194 -1.77 20.92 7.41
C LEU A 194 -0.27 20.87 7.70
N THR A 195 0.25 21.89 8.38
CA THR A 195 1.65 22.02 8.78
C THR A 195 1.82 22.01 10.31
N ASP A 196 0.76 22.30 11.07
CA ASP A 196 0.78 22.31 12.53
C ASP A 196 0.82 20.89 13.11
N VAL A 197 1.95 20.53 13.73
CA VAL A 197 2.09 19.28 14.49
C VAL A 197 1.36 19.38 15.83
N VAL A 198 0.53 18.38 16.14
CA VAL A 198 -0.22 18.34 17.40
C VAL A 198 0.69 18.26 18.62
N ARG A 199 0.31 18.96 19.70
CA ARG A 199 1.16 19.18 20.88
C ARG A 199 1.60 17.89 21.59
N GLN A 200 0.75 16.87 21.62
CA GLN A 200 1.02 15.59 22.27
C GLN A 200 2.18 14.83 21.62
N GLU A 201 2.45 15.07 20.35
CA GLU A 201 3.51 14.37 19.61
C GLU A 201 4.86 15.11 19.64
N LYS A 202 4.94 16.27 20.31
CA LYS A 202 6.19 17.05 20.45
C LYS A 202 7.25 16.37 21.32
N GLU A 203 6.87 15.36 22.09
CA GLU A 203 7.78 14.55 22.89
C GLU A 203 8.45 13.42 22.07
N SER A 204 8.01 13.20 20.82
CA SER A 204 8.61 12.18 19.94
C SER A 204 9.88 12.69 19.28
N GLY A 205 10.98 11.97 19.48
CA GLY A 205 12.23 12.20 18.78
C GLY A 205 12.13 11.84 17.31
N VAL A 206 11.39 10.80 16.95
CA VAL A 206 11.14 10.45 15.54
C VAL A 206 10.44 11.60 14.83
N LEU A 207 9.37 12.15 15.41
CA LEU A 207 8.64 13.25 14.81
C LEU A 207 9.41 14.57 14.81
N PHE A 208 10.15 14.86 15.88
CA PHE A 208 11.03 16.03 15.92
C PHE A 208 12.00 16.00 14.73
N ASN A 209 12.67 14.87 14.52
CA ASN A 209 13.63 14.70 13.43
C ASN A 209 12.97 14.70 12.05
N ALA A 210 11.80 14.10 11.90
CA ALA A 210 11.02 14.16 10.65
C ALA A 210 10.61 15.59 10.31
N THR A 211 10.21 16.39 11.29
CA THR A 211 9.89 17.81 11.11
C THR A 211 11.11 18.61 10.65
N GLN A 212 12.28 18.39 11.26
CA GLN A 212 13.52 19.05 10.83
C GLN A 212 13.89 18.67 9.38
N LEU A 213 13.75 17.39 9.02
CA LEU A 213 13.97 16.92 7.65
C LEU A 213 13.05 17.60 6.64
N ARG A 214 11.77 17.75 6.99
CA ARG A 214 10.78 18.42 6.13
C ARG A 214 11.11 19.88 5.89
N GLU A 215 11.56 20.59 6.92
CA GLU A 215 11.96 21.99 6.77
C GLU A 215 13.18 22.13 5.85
N LEU A 216 14.13 21.18 5.88
CA LEU A 216 15.23 21.15 4.90
C LEU A 216 14.72 20.93 3.47
N VAL A 217 13.83 19.94 3.27
CA VAL A 217 13.22 19.65 1.96
C VAL A 217 12.44 20.86 1.43
N ARG A 218 11.64 21.50 2.29
CA ARG A 218 10.83 22.68 1.94
C ARG A 218 11.68 23.87 1.52
N LYS A 219 12.85 24.05 2.15
CA LYS A 219 13.80 25.10 1.80
C LYS A 219 14.71 24.74 0.62
N GLY A 220 14.66 23.50 0.13
CA GLY A 220 15.58 23.01 -0.90
C GLY A 220 17.03 22.91 -0.43
N GLU A 221 17.26 22.70 0.87
CA GLU A 221 18.60 22.59 1.44
C GLU A 221 19.16 21.17 1.24
N GLU A 222 20.19 21.02 0.40
CA GLU A 222 20.86 19.74 0.14
C GLU A 222 21.96 19.43 1.19
N VAL A 223 21.57 19.40 2.46
CA VAL A 223 22.48 19.07 3.56
C VAL A 223 22.20 17.67 4.11
N PHE A 224 23.26 16.95 4.48
CA PHE A 224 23.09 15.66 5.13
C PHE A 224 22.42 15.86 6.51
N PRO A 225 21.27 15.22 6.77
CA PRO A 225 20.49 15.49 7.97
C PRO A 225 21.19 14.97 9.22
N LYS A 226 21.13 15.77 10.29
CA LYS A 226 21.65 15.39 11.60
C LYS A 226 20.51 15.08 12.54
N PHE A 227 20.45 13.84 13.02
CA PHE A 227 19.43 13.41 13.96
C PHE A 227 19.74 13.84 15.39
N LYS A 228 18.77 14.49 16.04
CA LYS A 228 18.79 14.77 17.48
C LYS A 228 18.21 13.58 18.22
N ILE A 229 19.07 12.86 18.93
CA ILE A 229 18.71 11.62 19.63
C ILE A 229 18.62 11.84 21.15
N ARG A 230 19.46 12.73 21.70
CA ARG A 230 19.48 13.03 23.14
C ARG A 230 18.19 13.74 23.58
N GLY A 231 17.60 13.27 24.67
CA GLY A 231 16.37 13.81 25.25
C GLY A 231 15.08 13.12 24.79
N TYR A 232 15.19 12.09 23.94
CA TYR A 232 14.05 11.32 23.43
C TYR A 232 14.18 9.84 23.81
N LYS A 233 13.04 9.17 23.99
CA LYS A 233 12.96 7.75 24.38
C LYS A 233 12.66 6.80 23.22
N ASP A 234 12.21 7.35 22.10
CA ASP A 234 11.68 6.65 20.93
C ASP A 234 12.63 6.66 19.73
N ILE A 235 13.82 7.25 19.87
CA ILE A 235 14.88 7.20 18.86
C ILE A 235 16.21 6.87 19.53
N PHE A 236 16.98 5.97 18.92
CA PHE A 236 18.25 5.52 19.43
C PHE A 236 19.25 5.34 18.29
N ARG A 237 20.53 5.64 18.53
CA ARG A 237 21.59 5.38 17.57
C ARG A 237 22.09 3.95 17.73
N MET A 238 21.62 3.06 16.86
CA MET A 238 22.10 1.68 16.79
C MET A 238 23.44 1.60 16.04
N THR A 239 24.41 0.89 16.61
CA THR A 239 25.67 0.53 15.91
C THR A 239 25.55 -0.87 15.32
N GLY A 240 26.39 -1.21 14.34
CA GLY A 240 26.38 -2.55 13.73
C GLY A 240 26.59 -3.68 14.74
N GLU A 241 27.43 -3.47 15.75
CA GLU A 241 27.70 -4.43 16.83
C GLU A 241 26.45 -4.72 17.69
N ARG A 242 25.64 -3.68 17.95
CA ARG A 242 24.43 -3.79 18.77
C ARG A 242 23.19 -4.19 17.97
N LEU A 243 23.28 -4.24 16.64
CA LEU A 243 22.12 -4.50 15.78
C LEU A 243 21.50 -5.88 16.07
N VAL A 244 22.33 -6.90 16.29
CA VAL A 244 21.86 -8.26 16.60
C VAL A 244 21.14 -8.30 17.94
N GLU A 245 21.73 -7.74 18.99
CA GLU A 245 21.10 -7.65 20.32
C GLU A 245 19.80 -6.82 20.27
N GLY A 246 19.83 -5.70 19.55
CA GLY A 246 18.67 -4.82 19.38
C GLY A 246 17.52 -5.53 18.67
N LEU A 247 17.80 -6.26 17.59
CA LEU A 247 16.78 -7.01 16.85
C LEU A 247 16.23 -8.17 17.68
N ASN A 248 17.06 -8.92 18.40
CA ASN A 248 16.59 -9.96 19.32
C ASN A 248 15.64 -9.38 20.37
N TYR A 249 16.04 -8.29 21.04
CA TYR A 249 15.18 -7.60 22.00
C TYR A 249 13.87 -7.13 21.39
N ALA A 250 13.90 -6.59 20.16
CA ALA A 250 12.71 -6.13 19.47
C ALA A 250 11.77 -7.30 19.11
N TYR A 251 12.31 -8.42 18.62
CA TYR A 251 11.53 -9.62 18.33
C TYR A 251 10.91 -10.22 19.60
N ASP A 252 11.65 -10.28 20.71
CA ASP A 252 11.12 -10.80 21.99
C ASP A 252 10.02 -9.90 22.55
N LYS A 253 10.18 -8.57 22.45
CA LYS A 253 9.26 -7.61 23.05
C LYS A 253 8.03 -7.32 22.20
N TYR A 254 8.22 -7.16 20.90
CA TYR A 254 7.17 -6.70 19.99
C TYR A 254 6.68 -7.80 19.05
N GLY A 255 7.46 -8.86 18.83
CA GLY A 255 7.21 -9.84 17.78
C GLY A 255 7.89 -9.46 16.46
N MET A 256 8.11 -10.46 15.61
CA MET A 256 8.76 -10.27 14.29
C MET A 256 7.85 -9.49 13.34
N GLU A 257 6.54 -9.70 13.42
CA GLU A 257 5.53 -9.02 12.60
C GLU A 257 5.43 -7.52 12.90
N ASN A 258 5.89 -7.10 14.09
CA ASN A 258 5.86 -5.73 14.59
C ASN A 258 7.25 -5.07 14.59
N THR A 259 8.24 -5.72 13.97
CA THR A 259 9.62 -5.24 13.88
C THR A 259 10.08 -5.26 12.43
N ILE A 260 10.63 -4.15 11.93
CA ILE A 260 11.10 -4.05 10.55
C ILE A 260 12.46 -3.38 10.45
N VAL A 261 13.28 -3.80 9.49
CA VAL A 261 14.48 -3.08 9.07
C VAL A 261 14.19 -2.33 7.78
N ILE A 262 14.49 -1.03 7.74
CA ILE A 262 14.31 -0.20 6.55
C ILE A 262 15.67 0.14 5.95
N CYS A 263 15.78 0.02 4.63
CA CYS A 263 17.03 0.31 3.93
C CYS A 263 16.81 1.02 2.59
N ARG A 264 17.89 1.55 2.01
CA ARG A 264 17.81 2.34 0.77
C ARG A 264 17.64 1.52 -0.50
N SER A 265 18.08 0.26 -0.54
CA SER A 265 18.21 -0.51 -1.79
C SER A 265 17.82 -1.98 -1.61
N ASN A 266 17.37 -2.62 -2.71
CA ASN A 266 17.05 -4.05 -2.71
C ASN A 266 18.28 -4.90 -2.34
N LYS A 267 19.48 -4.52 -2.78
CA LYS A 267 20.73 -5.19 -2.38
C LYS A 267 20.91 -5.22 -0.87
N ASN A 268 20.70 -4.08 -0.20
CA ASN A 268 20.80 -4.01 1.26
C ASN A 268 19.66 -4.79 1.93
N ALA A 269 18.45 -4.75 1.38
CA ALA A 269 17.32 -5.53 1.89
C ALA A 269 17.64 -7.03 1.85
N ASN A 270 18.17 -7.53 0.72
CA ASN A 270 18.56 -8.93 0.58
C ASN A 270 19.65 -9.31 1.59
N ALA A 271 20.68 -8.47 1.73
CA ALA A 271 21.76 -8.70 2.69
C ALA A 271 21.24 -8.74 4.14
N TYR A 272 20.39 -7.79 4.55
CA TYR A 272 19.79 -7.80 5.88
C TYR A 272 18.91 -9.02 6.09
N ASN A 273 18.02 -9.33 5.15
CA ASN A 273 17.14 -10.51 5.24
C ASN A 273 17.94 -11.81 5.41
N GLN A 274 19.00 -12.02 4.63
CA GLN A 274 19.86 -13.20 4.76
C GLN A 274 20.57 -13.24 6.12
N ASN A 275 21.12 -12.11 6.58
CA ASN A 275 21.80 -12.08 7.87
C ASN A 275 20.84 -12.27 9.05
N ILE A 276 19.63 -11.71 9.00
CA ILE A 276 18.59 -11.92 10.00
C ILE A 276 18.25 -13.41 10.06
N ARG A 277 17.95 -14.04 8.91
CA ARG A 277 17.63 -15.47 8.87
C ARG A 277 18.75 -16.33 9.41
N ASN A 278 19.99 -16.13 8.94
CA ASN A 278 21.09 -17.03 9.27
C ASN A 278 21.66 -16.79 10.68
N ARG A 279 21.79 -15.52 11.11
CA ARG A 279 22.51 -15.17 12.36
C ARG A 279 21.59 -14.92 13.55
N ILE A 280 20.36 -14.49 13.31
CA ILE A 280 19.40 -14.16 14.38
C ILE A 280 18.39 -15.30 14.54
N LEU A 281 17.86 -15.79 13.43
CA LEU A 281 16.85 -16.85 13.44
C LEU A 281 17.46 -18.26 13.32
N PHE A 282 18.77 -18.36 13.11
CA PHE A 282 19.52 -19.63 12.95
C PHE A 282 18.91 -20.56 11.90
N ARG A 283 18.45 -20.00 10.77
CA ARG A 283 17.86 -20.72 9.64
C ARG A 283 18.90 -20.91 8.54
N GLU A 284 19.32 -22.16 8.32
CA GLU A 284 20.28 -22.52 7.26
C GLU A 284 19.59 -22.88 5.93
N GLU A 285 18.35 -23.34 5.99
CA GLU A 285 17.57 -23.69 4.80
C GLU A 285 17.23 -22.45 3.97
N GLU A 286 17.11 -22.62 2.66
CA GLU A 286 16.75 -21.54 1.75
C GLU A 286 15.38 -20.92 2.11
N LEU A 287 14.42 -21.74 2.55
CA LEU A 287 13.11 -21.34 3.06
C LEU A 287 12.73 -22.24 4.23
N SER A 288 12.18 -21.66 5.29
CA SER A 288 11.73 -22.40 6.47
C SER A 288 10.35 -21.95 6.94
N GLY A 289 9.67 -22.82 7.68
CA GLY A 289 8.47 -22.45 8.42
C GLY A 289 8.75 -21.26 9.35
N GLY A 290 7.84 -20.29 9.39
CA GLY A 290 7.96 -19.05 10.15
C GLY A 290 8.72 -17.93 9.44
N ASP A 291 9.20 -18.13 8.21
CA ASP A 291 9.75 -17.02 7.41
C ASP A 291 8.66 -16.02 7.03
N HIS A 292 9.00 -14.74 7.11
CA HIS A 292 8.15 -13.66 6.62
C HIS A 292 8.58 -13.33 5.19
N ILE A 293 7.62 -13.41 4.28
CA ILE A 293 7.79 -13.13 2.86
C ILE A 293 6.83 -12.04 2.43
N MET A 294 7.21 -11.31 1.40
CA MET A 294 6.43 -10.24 0.78
C MET A 294 6.24 -10.58 -0.68
N VAL A 295 5.00 -10.48 -1.14
CA VAL A 295 4.64 -10.65 -2.53
C VAL A 295 5.04 -9.41 -3.31
N VAL A 296 5.76 -9.57 -4.42
CA VAL A 296 6.33 -8.42 -5.17
C VAL A 296 5.59 -8.11 -6.48
N ARG A 297 4.51 -8.85 -6.77
CA ARG A 297 3.64 -8.63 -7.92
C ARG A 297 2.22 -9.06 -7.58
N ASN A 298 1.22 -8.29 -8.06
CA ASN A 298 -0.17 -8.68 -7.92
C ASN A 298 -0.42 -10.07 -8.50
N ASN A 299 -1.19 -10.89 -7.79
CA ASN A 299 -1.57 -12.23 -8.21
C ASN A 299 -3.06 -12.46 -8.00
N TYR A 300 -3.74 -12.88 -9.05
CA TYR A 300 -5.19 -12.99 -9.12
C TYR A 300 -5.69 -14.44 -9.22
N PHE A 301 -4.81 -15.41 -8.95
CA PHE A 301 -5.07 -16.83 -9.18
C PHE A 301 -5.37 -17.59 -7.90
N TRP A 302 -4.60 -17.36 -6.84
CA TRP A 302 -4.60 -18.24 -5.67
C TRP A 302 -5.76 -18.00 -4.70
N LEU A 303 -6.20 -16.76 -4.53
CA LEU A 303 -7.39 -16.47 -3.74
C LEU A 303 -8.62 -16.82 -4.56
N LYS A 304 -9.47 -17.69 -4.02
CA LYS A 304 -10.76 -18.00 -4.62
C LYS A 304 -11.71 -16.88 -4.27
N PRO A 305 -12.36 -16.23 -5.24
CA PRO A 305 -13.36 -15.22 -4.94
C PRO A 305 -14.59 -15.91 -4.34
N GLU A 306 -14.83 -15.72 -3.05
CA GLU A 306 -16.19 -15.87 -2.52
C GLU A 306 -17.02 -14.68 -3.02
N ASP A 307 -18.16 -14.95 -3.65
CA ASP A 307 -19.13 -13.93 -4.07
C ASP A 307 -18.61 -12.75 -4.90
N ASN A 308 -17.89 -13.01 -6.01
CA ASN A 308 -17.44 -11.95 -6.94
C ASN A 308 -16.59 -10.84 -6.28
N SER A 309 -15.97 -11.11 -5.13
CA SER A 309 -15.20 -10.16 -4.32
C SER A 309 -13.93 -9.62 -4.99
N GLY A 310 -13.48 -10.25 -6.09
CA GLY A 310 -12.25 -9.86 -6.78
C GLY A 310 -11.00 -10.04 -5.91
N ASP A 311 -11.02 -10.95 -4.94
CA ASP A 311 -9.90 -11.17 -4.02
C ASP A 311 -8.63 -11.60 -4.78
N PHE A 312 -7.55 -10.89 -4.49
CA PHE A 312 -6.24 -11.08 -5.10
C PHE A 312 -5.16 -10.74 -4.09
N ILE A 313 -3.98 -11.31 -4.29
CA ILE A 313 -2.82 -11.06 -3.44
C ILE A 313 -2.08 -9.86 -4.04
N ALA A 314 -1.99 -8.77 -3.31
CA ALA A 314 -1.41 -7.53 -3.81
C ALA A 314 0.12 -7.51 -3.67
N ASN A 315 0.75 -6.70 -4.52
CA ASN A 315 2.15 -6.32 -4.35
C ASN A 315 2.33 -5.57 -3.03
N GLY A 316 3.23 -6.06 -2.19
CA GLY A 316 3.51 -5.54 -0.85
C GLY A 316 2.86 -6.34 0.28
N ASP A 317 1.91 -7.24 -0.02
CA ASP A 317 1.27 -8.08 0.99
C ASP A 317 2.30 -9.00 1.64
N ILE A 318 2.29 -9.05 2.98
CA ILE A 318 3.18 -9.91 3.76
C ILE A 318 2.46 -11.20 4.11
N ALA A 319 3.18 -12.32 3.95
CA ALA A 319 2.74 -13.63 4.38
C ALA A 319 3.78 -14.26 5.31
N ARG A 320 3.31 -15.10 6.22
CA ARG A 320 4.12 -16.00 7.03
C ARG A 320 4.06 -17.40 6.44
N ILE A 321 5.21 -18.01 6.20
CA ILE A 321 5.27 -19.41 5.73
C ILE A 321 4.86 -20.32 6.89
N ARG A 322 3.79 -21.10 6.72
CA ARG A 322 3.39 -22.14 7.67
C ARG A 322 4.13 -23.45 7.38
N LYS A 323 4.27 -23.81 6.10
CA LYS A 323 4.94 -25.05 5.70
C LYS A 323 5.59 -24.91 4.33
N VAL A 324 6.80 -25.46 4.18
CA VAL A 324 7.44 -25.71 2.89
C VAL A 324 7.17 -27.18 2.54
N ARG A 325 6.51 -27.46 1.41
CA ARG A 325 6.14 -28.84 1.02
C ARG A 325 7.22 -29.49 0.17
N ARG A 326 7.52 -28.89 -0.98
CA ARG A 326 8.54 -29.37 -1.91
C ARG A 326 9.14 -28.21 -2.67
N ILE A 327 10.39 -28.40 -3.10
CA ILE A 327 11.12 -27.52 -4.01
C ILE A 327 11.37 -28.32 -5.28
N GLU A 328 11.13 -27.70 -6.44
CA GLU A 328 11.28 -28.33 -7.75
C GLU A 328 11.81 -27.34 -8.78
N GLU A 329 12.45 -27.85 -9.83
CA GLU A 329 12.89 -27.05 -10.97
C GLU A 329 12.01 -27.38 -12.17
N GLN A 330 11.49 -26.35 -12.84
CA GLN A 330 10.62 -26.50 -14.01
C GLN A 330 10.79 -25.29 -14.92
N TYR A 331 10.72 -25.48 -16.24
CA TYR A 331 10.88 -24.40 -17.24
C TYR A 331 12.20 -23.60 -17.12
N GLY A 332 13.22 -24.14 -16.47
CA GLY A 332 14.48 -23.46 -16.18
C GLY A 332 14.42 -22.47 -15.01
N PHE A 333 13.41 -22.59 -14.14
CA PHE A 333 13.22 -21.78 -12.92
C PHE A 333 12.98 -22.67 -11.71
N ARG A 334 13.24 -22.14 -10.52
CA ARG A 334 13.08 -22.85 -9.24
C ARG A 334 11.78 -22.44 -8.56
N PHE A 335 11.03 -23.43 -8.11
CA PHE A 335 9.73 -23.23 -7.45
C PHE A 335 9.69 -23.91 -6.09
N ALA A 336 8.87 -23.36 -5.20
CA ALA A 336 8.45 -24.06 -3.98
C ALA A 336 6.92 -24.10 -3.89
N GLU A 337 6.40 -25.21 -3.38
CA GLU A 337 5.02 -25.30 -2.93
C GLU A 337 4.97 -24.98 -1.44
N LEU A 338 4.23 -23.93 -1.09
CA LEU A 338 4.14 -23.39 0.26
C LEU A 338 2.70 -23.41 0.76
N VAL A 339 2.55 -23.57 2.07
CA VAL A 339 1.35 -23.14 2.79
C VAL A 339 1.70 -21.83 3.47
N ILE A 340 0.98 -20.75 3.13
CA ILE A 340 1.24 -19.40 3.62
C ILE A 340 0.01 -18.86 4.34
N GLU A 341 0.23 -17.99 5.32
CA GLU A 341 -0.81 -17.24 6.02
C GLU A 341 -0.59 -15.76 5.72
N LEU A 342 -1.57 -15.08 5.14
CA LEU A 342 -1.48 -13.66 4.82
C LEU A 342 -1.69 -12.82 6.08
N LEU A 343 -0.69 -12.02 6.47
CA LEU A 343 -0.76 -11.22 7.71
C LEU A 343 -1.64 -9.97 7.56
N ASP A 344 -1.85 -9.54 6.33
CA ASP A 344 -2.71 -8.40 6.00
C ASP A 344 -4.21 -8.79 5.94
N TYR A 345 -4.52 -10.09 5.89
CA TYR A 345 -5.88 -10.63 5.88
C TYR A 345 -6.00 -11.77 6.92
N PRO A 346 -6.09 -11.45 8.22
CA PRO A 346 -6.02 -12.45 9.29
C PRO A 346 -7.22 -13.40 9.33
N ASP A 347 -8.34 -13.02 8.71
CA ASP A 347 -9.55 -13.84 8.63
C ASP A 347 -9.49 -14.86 7.47
N GLU A 348 -8.51 -14.74 6.56
CA GLU A 348 -8.32 -15.68 5.45
C GLU A 348 -7.62 -16.95 5.93
N GLU A 349 -8.12 -18.11 5.50
CA GLU A 349 -7.47 -19.38 5.81
C GLU A 349 -6.08 -19.49 5.18
N PRO A 350 -5.14 -20.25 5.78
CA PRO A 350 -3.85 -20.52 5.18
C PRO A 350 -3.98 -21.12 3.77
N LEU A 351 -3.32 -20.47 2.81
CA LEU A 351 -3.41 -20.77 1.40
C LEU A 351 -2.24 -21.65 0.95
N SER A 352 -2.55 -22.72 0.20
CA SER A 352 -1.54 -23.49 -0.53
C SER A 352 -1.27 -22.85 -1.89
N CYS A 353 -0.01 -22.48 -2.16
CA CYS A 353 0.37 -21.80 -3.38
C CYS A 353 1.75 -22.24 -3.89
N LYS A 354 2.02 -21.97 -5.16
CA LYS A 354 3.35 -22.12 -5.75
C LYS A 354 4.03 -20.75 -5.78
N VAL A 355 5.32 -20.71 -5.43
CA VAL A 355 6.13 -19.49 -5.43
C VAL A 355 7.38 -19.68 -6.28
N LYS A 356 7.89 -18.59 -6.87
CA LYS A 356 9.15 -18.56 -7.60
C LYS A 356 10.29 -18.21 -6.66
N LEU A 357 11.32 -19.04 -6.63
CA LEU A 357 12.50 -18.86 -5.78
C LEU A 357 13.53 -17.92 -6.44
N ASP A 358 13.56 -17.83 -7.77
CA ASP A 358 14.49 -16.95 -8.50
C ASP A 358 14.31 -15.46 -8.12
N THR A 359 13.11 -15.06 -7.70
CA THR A 359 12.85 -13.69 -7.24
C THR A 359 13.32 -13.40 -5.82
N LEU A 360 13.59 -14.43 -5.03
CA LEU A 360 13.84 -14.34 -3.59
C LEU A 360 15.10 -13.53 -3.28
N TYR A 361 16.15 -13.70 -4.11
CA TYR A 361 17.45 -13.06 -3.95
C TYR A 361 17.78 -12.03 -5.04
N SER A 362 16.88 -11.83 -6.01
CA SER A 362 17.12 -10.85 -7.06
C SER A 362 17.25 -9.43 -6.49
N GLU A 363 18.12 -8.60 -7.08
CA GLU A 363 18.21 -7.17 -6.78
C GLU A 363 17.14 -6.34 -7.52
N THR A 364 16.51 -6.90 -8.55
CA THR A 364 15.38 -6.27 -9.25
C THR A 364 14.10 -6.34 -8.42
N PRO A 365 13.11 -5.43 -8.61
CA PRO A 365 11.86 -5.45 -7.83
C PRO A 365 11.08 -6.76 -7.95
N SER A 366 11.11 -7.35 -9.16
CA SER A 366 10.46 -8.59 -9.61
C SER A 366 11.34 -9.23 -10.70
N LEU A 367 10.93 -10.37 -11.27
CA LEU A 367 11.59 -10.97 -12.45
C LEU A 367 11.84 -9.93 -13.55
N SER A 368 12.99 -10.01 -14.20
CA SER A 368 13.31 -9.12 -15.32
C SER A 368 12.35 -9.34 -16.50
N ASN A 369 12.20 -8.33 -17.37
CA ASN A 369 11.35 -8.47 -18.57
C ASN A 369 11.83 -9.61 -19.48
N ALA A 370 13.14 -9.80 -19.60
CA ALA A 370 13.73 -10.88 -20.39
C ALA A 370 13.39 -12.26 -19.79
N ASP A 371 13.53 -12.41 -18.47
CA ASP A 371 13.21 -13.67 -17.79
C ASP A 371 11.71 -13.96 -17.78
N ASN A 372 10.86 -12.94 -17.61
CA ASN A 372 9.41 -13.09 -17.72
C ASN A 372 9.01 -13.58 -19.12
N LYS A 373 9.63 -13.03 -20.18
CA LYS A 373 9.39 -13.48 -21.55
C LYS A 373 9.87 -14.91 -21.77
N ARG A 374 11.09 -15.24 -21.35
CA ARG A 374 11.65 -16.60 -21.43
C ARG A 374 10.77 -17.62 -20.70
N PHE A 375 10.32 -17.27 -19.49
CA PHE A 375 9.43 -18.12 -18.71
C PHE A 375 8.07 -18.32 -19.39
N TYR A 376 7.46 -17.24 -19.89
CA TYR A 376 6.20 -17.32 -20.61
C TYR A 376 6.30 -18.23 -21.84
N GLU A 377 7.36 -18.07 -22.64
CA GLU A 377 7.61 -18.89 -23.83
C GLU A 377 7.80 -20.37 -23.49
N ALA A 378 8.50 -20.66 -22.38
CA ALA A 378 8.73 -22.02 -21.92
C ALA A 378 7.44 -22.71 -21.46
N VAL A 379 6.61 -22.05 -20.64
CA VAL A 379 5.32 -22.62 -20.19
C VAL A 379 4.36 -22.76 -21.37
N LEU A 380 4.38 -21.82 -22.32
CA LEU A 380 3.53 -21.85 -23.50
C LEU A 380 3.77 -23.10 -24.37
N GLN A 381 4.98 -23.68 -24.37
CA GLN A 381 5.29 -24.89 -25.15
C GLN A 381 4.37 -26.06 -24.80
N ASP A 382 4.04 -26.23 -23.52
CA ASP A 382 3.17 -27.32 -23.05
C ASP A 382 1.76 -27.23 -23.65
N TYR A 383 1.34 -26.03 -24.06
CA TYR A 383 0.02 -25.74 -24.62
C TYR A 383 0.04 -25.54 -26.15
N MET A 384 1.19 -25.68 -26.83
CA MET A 384 1.28 -25.46 -28.28
C MET A 384 0.43 -26.42 -29.11
N HIS A 385 0.11 -27.60 -28.56
CA HIS A 385 -0.80 -28.58 -29.16
C HIS A 385 -2.24 -28.05 -29.33
N ILE A 386 -2.62 -26.98 -28.61
CA ILE A 386 -3.91 -26.32 -28.74
C ILE A 386 -3.84 -25.32 -29.90
N GLU A 387 -4.42 -25.63 -31.06
CA GLU A 387 -4.37 -24.74 -32.25
C GLU A 387 -5.06 -23.39 -32.01
N ASN A 388 -6.20 -23.39 -31.31
CA ASN A 388 -6.95 -22.18 -31.04
C ASN A 388 -6.22 -21.31 -30.00
N LYS A 389 -5.67 -20.17 -30.44
CA LYS A 389 -4.92 -19.22 -29.60
C LYS A 389 -5.70 -18.76 -28.36
N LYS A 390 -7.02 -18.56 -28.48
CA LYS A 390 -7.86 -18.14 -27.35
C LYS A 390 -7.94 -19.24 -26.28
N PHE A 391 -8.23 -20.47 -26.69
CA PHE A 391 -8.31 -21.61 -25.78
C PHE A 391 -6.94 -21.93 -25.16
N ARG A 392 -5.86 -21.84 -25.95
CA ARG A 392 -4.48 -22.00 -25.47
C ARG A 392 -4.15 -21.04 -24.32
N MET A 393 -4.54 -19.78 -24.48
CA MET A 393 -4.33 -18.74 -23.47
C MET A 393 -5.17 -18.98 -22.22
N GLU A 394 -6.38 -19.54 -22.36
CA GLU A 394 -7.25 -19.90 -21.23
C GLU A 394 -6.63 -21.03 -20.40
N GLU A 395 -6.08 -22.06 -21.04
CA GLU A 395 -5.40 -23.15 -20.34
C GLU A 395 -4.09 -22.70 -19.67
N LEU A 396 -3.26 -21.91 -20.36
CA LEU A 396 -2.06 -21.32 -19.77
C LEU A 396 -2.37 -20.50 -18.49
N LYS A 397 -3.51 -19.80 -18.46
CA LYS A 397 -3.92 -19.00 -17.30
C LYS A 397 -4.39 -19.84 -16.11
N LYS A 398 -4.67 -21.12 -16.31
CA LYS A 398 -4.97 -22.06 -15.23
C LYS A 398 -3.70 -22.71 -14.67
N ASP A 399 -2.56 -22.54 -15.35
CA ASP A 399 -1.30 -23.18 -14.98
C ASP A 399 -0.76 -22.66 -13.63
N PRO A 400 -0.49 -23.53 -12.64
CA PRO A 400 0.05 -23.13 -11.34
C PRO A 400 1.46 -22.54 -11.38
N TYR A 401 2.32 -22.92 -12.34
CA TYR A 401 3.65 -22.34 -12.52
C TYR A 401 3.56 -20.95 -13.12
N TYR A 402 2.70 -20.77 -14.14
CA TYR A 402 2.43 -19.47 -14.73
C TYR A 402 1.97 -18.46 -13.69
N ASN A 403 1.11 -18.91 -12.78
CA ASN A 403 0.54 -18.12 -11.70
C ASN A 403 1.35 -18.18 -10.39
N ALA A 404 2.58 -18.70 -10.39
CA ALA A 404 3.38 -18.76 -9.17
C ALA A 404 3.67 -17.35 -8.61
N LEU A 405 3.55 -17.18 -7.30
CA LEU A 405 3.83 -15.91 -6.63
C LEU A 405 5.31 -15.56 -6.77
N GLN A 406 5.59 -14.28 -7.02
CA GLN A 406 6.93 -13.73 -6.91
C GLN A 406 7.09 -13.17 -5.51
N ILE A 407 8.11 -13.63 -4.80
CA ILE A 407 8.29 -13.34 -3.37
C ILE A 407 9.70 -12.85 -3.06
N LYS A 408 9.82 -12.09 -1.97
CA LYS A 408 11.07 -11.74 -1.30
C LYS A 408 10.92 -11.89 0.20
N PHE A 409 12.00 -12.02 0.95
CA PHE A 409 11.93 -11.93 2.42
C PHE A 409 11.50 -10.54 2.87
N ALA A 410 10.81 -10.48 4.02
CA ALA A 410 10.13 -9.29 4.52
C ALA A 410 10.60 -8.83 5.91
N PHE A 411 11.74 -9.31 6.41
CA PHE A 411 12.34 -8.79 7.66
C PHE A 411 13.00 -7.42 7.45
N ALA A 412 13.52 -7.20 6.24
CA ALA A 412 14.08 -5.95 5.78
C ALA A 412 13.49 -5.55 4.43
N VAL A 413 13.09 -4.29 4.29
CA VAL A 413 12.47 -3.75 3.07
C VAL A 413 13.06 -2.40 2.70
N THR A 414 12.81 -1.97 1.46
CA THR A 414 13.19 -0.61 1.03
C THR A 414 12.22 0.43 1.57
N CYS A 415 12.65 1.70 1.69
CA CYS A 415 11.78 2.78 2.15
C CYS A 415 10.44 2.85 1.37
N HIS A 416 10.48 2.72 0.03
CA HIS A 416 9.28 2.72 -0.81
C HIS A 416 8.29 1.61 -0.43
N LYS A 417 8.78 0.41 -0.08
CA LYS A 417 7.93 -0.73 0.32
C LYS A 417 7.47 -0.64 1.79
N ALA A 418 8.07 0.24 2.58
CA ALA A 418 7.69 0.49 3.96
C ALA A 418 6.57 1.56 4.08
N GLN A 419 6.35 2.39 3.06
CA GLN A 419 5.34 3.46 3.08
C GLN A 419 3.94 2.92 3.38
N GLY A 420 3.16 3.70 4.16
CA GLY A 420 1.84 3.30 4.65
C GLY A 420 1.85 2.24 5.75
N GLY A 421 3.03 1.78 6.19
CA GLY A 421 3.18 0.84 7.31
C GLY A 421 3.47 1.51 8.65
N GLN A 422 3.10 0.82 9.73
CA GLN A 422 3.39 1.23 11.10
C GLN A 422 3.92 0.04 11.88
N TRP A 423 5.05 0.22 12.57
CA TRP A 423 5.67 -0.80 13.41
C TRP A 423 6.09 -0.17 14.73
N PRO A 424 5.87 -0.87 15.85
CA PRO A 424 6.43 -0.51 17.15
C PRO A 424 7.96 -0.39 17.17
N ALA A 425 8.67 -1.22 16.39
CA ALA A 425 10.13 -1.20 16.29
C ALA A 425 10.60 -1.11 14.84
N VAL A 426 11.43 -0.11 14.56
CA VAL A 426 12.01 0.16 13.22
C VAL A 426 13.51 0.35 13.35
N PHE A 427 14.27 -0.32 12.49
CA PHE A 427 15.74 -0.30 12.44
C PHE A 427 16.26 0.31 11.14
#